data_AF-G5ARD6-F1
#
_entry.id   AF-G5ARD6-F1
#
_cell.length_a   1.000
_cell.length_b   1.000
_cell.length_c   1.000
_cell.angle_alpha   90.00
_cell.angle_beta   90.00
_cell.angle_gamma   90.00
#
_symmetry.space_group_name_H-M   'P 1'
#
loop_
_entity.id
_entity.type
_entity.pdbx_description
1 polymer ?
#
loop_
_entity_poly.entity_id
_entity_poly.type
_entity_poly.pdbx_seq_one_letter_code
_entity_poly.pdbx_strand_id
1 'polypeptide(L)'
;MMEIMTREVQTNDLKEMVNKLIPDSIGKDIEKAFQSIYPLHDVFARKVKMLKKPKFELGKFMELHSEGSSSGKATGDETRAKVE
;
A
#
# COMPACT_ATOMS: atom_id res chain seq x y z
N MET A 1 4.17 -6.95 18.40
CA MET A 1 4.58 -6.04 17.30
C MET A 1 4.89 -6.81 16.02
N MET A 2 6.00 -7.56 15.98
CA MET A 2 6.51 -8.19 14.75
C MET A 2 5.56 -9.20 14.12
N GLU A 3 4.89 -10.03 14.92
CA GLU A 3 3.93 -11.03 14.41
C GLU A 3 2.75 -10.38 13.69
N ILE A 4 2.16 -9.32 14.27
CA ILE A 4 1.04 -8.59 13.66
C ILE A 4 1.51 -7.96 12.34
N MET A 5 2.65 -7.25 12.36
CA MET A 5 3.19 -6.64 11.14
C MET A 5 3.51 -7.67 10.06
N THR A 6 4.05 -8.82 10.43
CA THR A 6 4.43 -9.88 9.47
C THR A 6 3.18 -10.51 8.85
N ARG A 7 2.16 -10.80 9.66
CA ARG A 7 0.87 -11.31 9.18
C ARG A 7 0.23 -10.34 8.20
N GLU A 8 0.10 -9.07 8.57
CA GLU A 8 -0.53 -8.04 7.73
C GLU A 8 0.21 -7.84 6.38
N VAL A 9 1.54 -7.97 6.37
CA VAL A 9 2.32 -7.81 5.12
C VAL A 9 2.29 -9.06 4.26
N GLN A 10 2.17 -10.25 4.85
CA GLN A 10 2.14 -11.51 4.10
C GLN A 10 0.79 -11.78 3.44
N THR A 11 -0.30 -11.28 4.03
CA THR A 11 -1.66 -11.53 3.52
C THR A 11 -2.13 -10.52 2.49
N ASN A 12 -1.41 -9.41 2.29
CA ASN A 12 -1.89 -8.28 1.51
C ASN A 12 -0.90 -7.88 0.41
N ASP A 13 -1.44 -7.45 -0.72
CA ASP A 13 -0.65 -6.86 -1.80
C ASP A 13 -0.21 -5.44 -1.47
N LEU A 14 0.74 -4.91 -2.26
CA LEU A 14 1.33 -3.59 -2.04
C LEU A 14 0.27 -2.47 -1.96
N LYS A 15 -0.77 -2.54 -2.78
CA LYS A 15 -1.84 -1.54 -2.82
C LYS A 15 -2.65 -1.54 -1.52
N GLU A 16 -3.08 -2.70 -1.05
CA GLU A 16 -3.81 -2.85 0.20
C GLU A 16 -2.96 -2.46 1.40
N MET A 17 -1.67 -2.81 1.37
CA MET A 17 -0.71 -2.44 2.41
C MET A 17 -0.56 -0.92 2.53
N VAL A 18 -0.50 -0.20 1.41
CA VAL A 18 -0.50 1.27 1.40
C VAL A 18 -1.81 1.85 1.98
N ASN A 19 -2.95 1.27 1.61
CA ASN A 19 -4.25 1.71 2.14
C ASN A 19 -4.39 1.53 3.67
N LYS A 20 -3.68 0.55 4.25
CA LYS A 20 -3.61 0.35 5.72
C LYS A 20 -2.59 1.27 6.40
N LEU A 21 -1.50 1.62 5.71
CA LEU A 21 -0.47 2.52 6.23
C LEU A 21 -0.92 3.98 6.31
N ILE A 22 -1.75 4.47 5.37
CA ILE A 22 -2.25 5.85 5.36
C ILE A 22 -3.00 6.21 6.66
N PRO A 23 -3.99 5.42 7.12
CA PRO A 23 -4.69 5.66 8.39
C PRO A 23 -3.98 5.05 9.61
N ASP A 24 -2.79 4.47 9.42
CA ASP A 24 -2.00 3.73 10.42
C ASP A 24 -2.80 2.68 11.19
N SER A 25 -3.55 1.83 10.47
CA SER A 25 -4.41 0.81 11.08
C SER A 25 -3.59 -0.24 11.83
N ILE A 26 -2.40 -0.56 11.31
CA ILE A 26 -1.48 -1.55 11.89
C ILE A 26 -0.98 -1.07 13.26
N GLY A 27 -0.67 0.23 13.40
CA GLY A 27 -0.26 0.81 14.69
C GLY A 27 -1.34 0.67 15.76
N LYS A 28 -2.60 0.96 15.39
CA LYS A 28 -3.77 0.83 16.28
C LYS A 28 -4.05 -0.62 16.70
N ASP A 29 -3.91 -1.57 15.78
CA ASP A 29 -4.08 -2.99 16.10
C ASP A 29 -3.02 -3.48 17.09
N ILE A 30 -1.80 -2.96 16.98
CA ILE A 30 -0.73 -3.24 17.93
C ILE A 30 -1.02 -2.62 19.29
N GLU A 31 -1.47 -1.36 19.35
CA GLU A 31 -1.84 -0.71 20.60
C GLU A 31 -2.92 -1.50 21.35
N LYS A 32 -3.96 -1.93 20.63
CA LYS A 32 -5.04 -2.77 21.16
C LYS A 32 -4.54 -4.13 21.66
N ALA A 33 -3.65 -4.78 20.91
CA ALA A 33 -3.12 -6.10 21.28
C ALA A 33 -2.23 -6.05 22.53
N PHE A 34 -1.54 -4.93 22.77
CA PHE A 34 -0.65 -4.76 23.93
C PHE A 34 -1.34 -4.21 25.17
N GLN A 35 -2.59 -3.74 25.06
CA GLN A 35 -3.35 -3.14 26.15
C GLN A 35 -3.52 -4.04 27.39
N SER A 36 -3.46 -5.36 27.23
CA SER A 36 -3.51 -6.33 28.34
C SER A 36 -2.20 -6.48 29.12
N ILE A 37 -1.07 -6.12 28.51
CA ILE A 37 0.27 -6.25 29.11
C ILE A 37 0.70 -4.88 29.64
N TYR A 38 0.67 -3.86 28.79
CA TYR A 38 1.05 -2.50 29.13
C TYR A 38 0.46 -1.50 28.12
N PRO A 39 -0.12 -0.37 28.56
CA PRO A 39 -0.63 0.64 27.65
C PRO A 39 0.52 1.30 26.89
N LEU A 40 0.56 1.10 25.57
CA LEU A 40 1.50 1.77 24.68
C LEU A 40 0.84 3.04 24.14
N HIS A 41 1.64 4.10 23.98
CA HIS A 41 1.22 5.35 23.35
C HIS A 41 2.07 5.62 22.11
N ASP A 42 1.49 6.31 21.13
CA ASP A 42 2.16 6.73 19.89
C ASP A 42 2.85 5.58 19.14
N VAL A 43 2.08 4.53 18.86
CA VAL A 43 2.53 3.40 18.05
C VAL A 43 2.30 3.69 16.57
N PHE A 44 3.38 3.95 15.82
CA PHE A 44 3.32 4.22 14.39
C PHE A 44 4.49 3.64 13.60
N ALA A 45 4.27 3.41 12.30
CA ALA A 45 5.33 3.02 11.38
C ALA A 45 6.21 4.21 10.99
N ARG A 46 7.35 4.39 11.68
CA ARG A 46 8.28 5.51 11.41
C ARG A 46 8.88 5.50 10.00
N LYS A 47 9.14 4.31 9.44
CA LYS A 47 9.80 4.18 8.13
C LYS A 47 9.43 2.88 7.45
N VAL A 48 9.01 2.97 6.19
CA VAL A 48 8.85 1.82 5.29
C VAL A 48 9.89 1.94 4.18
N LYS A 49 10.61 0.85 3.90
CA LYS A 49 11.64 0.79 2.85
C LYS A 49 11.37 -0.36 1.90
N MET A 50 11.51 -0.10 0.61
CA MET A 50 11.59 -1.15 -0.41
C MET A 50 13.00 -1.71 -0.44
N LEU A 51 13.18 -2.96 0.00
CA LEU A 51 14.47 -3.65 -0.05
C LEU A 51 14.71 -4.28 -1.42
N LYS A 52 13.69 -4.92 -1.98
CA LYS A 52 13.71 -5.53 -3.30
C LYS A 52 12.55 -4.97 -4.11
N LYS A 53 12.87 -4.24 -5.17
CA LYS A 53 11.84 -3.72 -6.08
C LYS A 53 11.36 -4.85 -6.99
N PRO A 54 10.04 -5.05 -7.16
CA PRO A 54 9.54 -5.98 -8.16
C PRO A 54 9.95 -5.53 -9.56
N LYS A 55 10.00 -6.48 -10.50
CA LYS A 55 10.22 -6.16 -11.92
C LYS A 55 9.08 -5.25 -12.41
N PHE A 56 9.43 -4.28 -13.24
CA PHE A 56 8.46 -3.36 -13.81
C PHE A 56 7.63 -4.06 -14.88
N GLU A 57 6.32 -4.10 -14.69
CA GLU A 57 5.36 -4.71 -15.61
C GLU A 57 4.27 -3.67 -15.91
N LEU A 58 4.11 -3.30 -17.19
CA LEU A 58 3.20 -2.21 -17.58
C LEU A 58 1.74 -2.49 -17.20
N GLY A 59 1.29 -3.74 -17.33
CA GLY A 59 -0.09 -4.13 -16.98
C GLY A 59 -0.40 -3.91 -15.50
N LYS A 60 0.48 -4.39 -14.60
CA LYS A 60 0.34 -4.18 -13.15
C LYS A 60 0.42 -2.71 -12.76
N PHE A 61 1.22 -1.93 -13.48
CA PHE A 61 1.31 -0.49 -13.25
C PHE A 61 0.03 0.25 -13.64
N MET A 62 -0.55 -0.07 -14.81
CA MET A 62 -1.81 0.53 -15.24
C MET A 62 -2.97 0.15 -14.32
N GLU A 63 -3.02 -1.07 -13.78
CA GLU A 63 -4.02 -1.50 -12.79
C GLU A 63 -3.98 -0.63 -11.52
N LEU A 64 -2.79 -0.26 -11.05
CA LEU A 64 -2.64 0.62 -9.89
C LEU A 64 -3.11 2.07 -10.16
N HIS A 65 -3.12 2.51 -11.43
CA HIS A 65 -3.48 3.87 -11.84
C HIS A 65 -4.89 4.00 -12.43
N SER A 66 -5.53 2.91 -12.85
CA SER A 66 -6.83 2.94 -13.54
C SER A 66 -8.01 3.19 -12.60
N GLU A 67 -7.80 3.11 -11.28
CA GLU A 67 -8.84 3.37 -10.28
C GLU A 67 -8.92 4.84 -9.81
N GLY A 68 -8.14 5.73 -10.43
CA GLY A 68 -7.97 7.12 -10.00
C GLY A 68 -8.39 8.21 -11.00
N SER A 69 -9.20 7.89 -12.01
CA SER A 69 -9.71 8.88 -12.97
C SER A 69 -11.04 9.52 -12.51
N SER A 70 -11.03 10.20 -11.36
CA SER A 70 -12.02 11.23 -11.04
C SER A 70 -11.44 12.64 -11.00
N SER A 71 -10.19 12.82 -11.48
CA SER A 71 -9.69 14.14 -11.82
C SER A 71 -10.06 14.45 -13.27
N GLY A 72 -11.05 15.34 -13.44
CA GLY A 72 -11.44 15.85 -14.74
C GLY A 72 -10.25 16.50 -15.44
N LYS A 73 -9.65 15.78 -16.39
CA LYS A 73 -8.93 16.34 -17.52
C LYS A 73 -9.23 15.49 -18.74
N ALA A 74 -10.03 16.06 -19.64
CA ALA A 74 -10.09 15.61 -21.01
C ALA A 74 -8.69 15.75 -21.62
N THR A 75 -8.05 14.64 -21.93
CA THR A 75 -7.06 14.59 -23.00
C THR A 75 -7.53 13.51 -23.94
N GLY A 76 -8.03 13.97 -25.08
CA GLY A 76 -8.54 13.14 -26.15
C GLY A 76 -7.49 12.21 -26.73
N ASP A 77 -8.00 11.05 -27.11
CA ASP A 77 -7.72 10.21 -28.26
C ASP A 77 -6.40 10.31 -29.05
N GLU A 78 -6.01 9.13 -29.53
CA GLU A 78 -5.05 8.81 -30.61
C GLU A 78 -3.55 8.85 -30.30
N THR A 79 -2.96 7.66 -30.13
CA THR A 79 -2.18 7.07 -31.24
C THR A 79 -1.86 5.60 -31.01
N ARG A 80 -2.64 4.77 -31.72
CA ARG A 80 -2.25 3.45 -32.19
C ARG A 80 -1.13 3.62 -33.21
N ALA A 81 0.08 3.16 -32.91
CA ALA A 81 1.10 2.90 -33.92
C ALA A 81 1.91 1.65 -33.56
N LYS A 82 2.01 0.78 -34.58
CA LYS A 82 2.49 -0.60 -34.58
C LYS A 82 3.94 -0.75 -34.09
N VAL A 83 4.26 -1.92 -33.53
CA VAL A 83 5.62 -2.47 -33.55
C VAL A 83 5.51 -3.89 -34.11
N GLU A 84 6.22 -4.09 -35.21
CA GLU A 84 6.57 -5.38 -35.82
C GLU A 84 7.51 -6.18 -34.91
#